data_AF-A0A850B9K0-F1
#
_entry.id   AF-A0A850B9K0-F1
#
_cell.length_a   1.000
_cell.length_b   1.000
_cell.length_c   1.000
_cell.angle_alpha   90.00
_cell.angle_beta   90.00
_cell.angle_gamma   90.00
#
_symmetry.space_group_name_H-M   'P 1'
#
loop_
_entity.id
_entity.type
_entity.pdbx_description
1 polymer ?
#
loop_
_entity_poly.entity_id
_entity_poly.type
_entity_poly.pdbx_seq_one_letter_code
_entity_poly.pdbx_strand_id
1 'polypeptide(L)'
;MLSARSLLQKAAQRPLASALSVAAAAVSIYVAAAPLLAAHYPPITDLPFHGATVSIIRHYFDQSFHFREQFWFDFSQNPYWSLHVLGALFALVAPVVLATKLAAAVLLFMVPAGLALYFHGLKKSPLLGLFGLPLVWTSLSHWGFINFVGAIGLFAGVVGATLLLLDKPTPGRRLLLAASLFLVLVTHIFRFPFAVAAVIGTTIVMLPATRRISPAILPTLPALLLFIAWWVLRKQSPPTDDLGPLNPVFERLREIPDHLFSGLAGRTERNLAKQAVRLGSIAIGLCALLKGIELSRRDMPDKELRFAICGAILSLCLSGAFVLMYVTLPMQMGVWWSVYPREIVPAILMALGLAPNLPKASFLKIPILALIAYAAVAQAAYVARTYASFDAETRDFQEVVAKIPHAPKLGYLVFDRQHPRFTSPAFIHLPAWVQAEKGGWLSFHFVGWDVWPIRYRKYQIGSPSIPPPTPLRFEWMPERFDLNTRGKFFNWFLVRKVGGPDPRFAKQPDLRLVDHTGAFWLYQRVPPPRDPRAP
;
A
#
# COMPACT_ATOMS: atom_id res chain seq x y z
N MET A 1 27.22 16.13 1.22
CA MET A 1 26.44 15.89 -0.01
C MET A 1 27.39 15.96 -1.20
N LEU A 2 27.37 14.99 -2.10
CA LEU A 2 28.16 15.03 -3.34
C LEU A 2 27.54 16.09 -4.27
N SER A 3 28.33 17.02 -4.82
CA SER A 3 27.81 18.00 -5.79
C SER A 3 27.36 17.28 -7.07
N ALA A 4 26.34 17.80 -7.77
CA ALA A 4 25.86 17.22 -9.04
C ALA A 4 27.01 16.96 -10.05
N ARG A 5 28.01 17.84 -10.05
CA ARG A 5 29.24 17.73 -10.84
C ARG A 5 30.05 16.47 -10.53
N SER A 6 30.16 16.10 -9.25
CA SER A 6 30.87 14.88 -8.84
C SER A 6 30.12 13.59 -9.18
N LEU A 7 28.78 13.64 -9.25
CA LEU A 7 27.96 12.51 -9.71
C LEU A 7 28.12 12.31 -11.22
N LEU A 8 28.10 13.39 -12.00
CA LEU A 8 28.33 13.34 -13.44
C LEU A 8 29.73 12.83 -13.79
N GLN A 9 30.76 13.27 -13.08
CA GLN A 9 32.13 12.76 -13.27
C GLN A 9 32.24 11.25 -12.98
N LYS A 10 31.65 10.78 -11.87
CA LYS A 10 31.60 9.34 -11.56
C LYS A 10 30.80 8.55 -12.59
N ALA A 11 29.73 9.13 -13.14
CA ALA A 11 28.93 8.50 -14.17
C ALA A 11 29.71 8.32 -15.47
N ALA A 12 30.48 9.35 -15.87
CA ALA A 12 31.37 9.30 -17.04
C ALA A 12 32.49 8.25 -16.90
N GLN A 13 32.99 8.03 -15.69
CA GLN A 13 34.03 7.02 -15.43
C GLN A 13 33.52 5.56 -15.50
N ARG A 14 32.21 5.32 -15.37
CA ARG A 14 31.60 3.98 -15.38
C ARG A 14 30.27 3.99 -16.14
N PRO A 15 30.28 4.25 -17.45
CA PRO A 15 29.06 4.52 -18.22
C PRO A 15 28.07 3.36 -18.15
N LEU A 16 28.53 2.11 -18.28
CA LEU A 16 27.65 0.95 -18.23
C LEU A 16 26.98 0.75 -16.85
N ALA A 17 27.70 0.99 -15.75
CA ALA A 17 27.12 0.86 -14.40
C ALA A 17 26.06 1.94 -14.13
N SER A 18 26.30 3.16 -14.63
CA SER A 18 25.35 4.26 -14.59
C SER A 18 24.11 3.95 -15.41
N ALA A 19 24.28 3.47 -16.66
CA ALA A 19 23.19 3.07 -17.54
C ALA A 19 22.32 1.97 -16.90
N LEU A 20 22.93 0.95 -16.29
CA LEU A 20 22.20 -0.09 -15.57
C LEU A 20 21.40 0.44 -14.38
N SER A 21 21.93 1.44 -13.67
CA SER A 21 21.22 2.06 -12.53
C SER A 21 20.03 2.90 -12.99
N VAL A 22 20.19 3.66 -14.09
CA VAL A 22 19.09 4.41 -14.72
C VAL A 22 18.03 3.45 -15.25
N ALA A 23 18.43 2.37 -15.93
CA ALA A 23 17.50 1.36 -16.42
C ALA A 23 16.74 0.68 -15.27
N ALA A 24 17.43 0.33 -14.18
CA ALA A 24 16.79 -0.24 -12.99
C ALA A 24 15.76 0.72 -12.37
N ALA A 25 16.08 2.02 -12.28
CA ALA A 25 15.15 3.02 -11.78
C ALA A 25 13.93 3.18 -12.73
N ALA A 26 14.16 3.25 -14.03
CA ALA A 26 13.10 3.35 -15.03
C ALA A 26 12.15 2.15 -15.01
N VAL A 27 12.70 0.93 -14.93
CA VAL A 27 11.90 -0.31 -14.79
C VAL A 27 11.09 -0.28 -13.49
N SER A 28 11.70 0.14 -12.38
CA SER A 28 11.00 0.21 -11.09
C SER A 28 9.86 1.23 -11.11
N ILE A 29 10.07 2.40 -11.73
CA ILE A 29 9.03 3.42 -11.91
C ILE A 29 7.91 2.89 -12.80
N TYR A 30 8.25 2.27 -13.95
CA TYR A 30 7.26 1.67 -14.84
C TYR A 30 6.41 0.64 -14.10
N VAL A 31 7.04 -0.30 -13.39
CA VAL A 31 6.33 -1.35 -12.64
C VAL A 31 5.41 -0.74 -11.58
N ALA A 32 5.86 0.27 -10.83
CA ALA A 32 5.05 0.89 -9.78
C ALA A 32 3.90 1.77 -10.31
N ALA A 33 4.13 2.51 -11.40
CA ALA A 33 3.22 3.55 -11.87
C ALA A 33 2.31 3.12 -13.03
N ALA A 34 2.80 2.30 -13.97
CA ALA A 34 2.08 2.04 -15.22
C ALA A 34 0.68 1.43 -15.00
N PRO A 35 0.48 0.44 -14.09
CA PRO A 35 -0.86 -0.08 -13.85
C PRO A 35 -1.82 0.95 -13.27
N LEU A 36 -1.35 1.79 -12.33
CA LEU A 36 -2.16 2.88 -11.77
C LEU A 36 -2.58 3.86 -12.86
N LEU A 37 -1.66 4.23 -13.74
CA LEU A 37 -1.90 5.20 -14.81
C LEU A 37 -2.79 4.65 -15.94
N ALA A 38 -2.91 3.33 -16.07
CA ALA A 38 -3.67 2.67 -17.13
C ALA A 38 -5.20 2.78 -17.01
N ALA A 39 -5.73 3.16 -15.84
CA ALA A 39 -7.15 3.39 -15.62
C ALA A 39 -7.39 4.74 -14.95
N HIS A 40 -8.47 5.44 -15.29
CA HIS A 40 -8.90 6.64 -14.60
C HIS A 40 -9.18 6.31 -13.11
N TYR A 41 -10.01 5.30 -12.86
CA TYR A 41 -10.23 4.72 -11.53
C TYR A 41 -9.64 3.31 -11.46
N PRO A 42 -8.44 3.13 -10.88
CA PRO A 42 -7.85 1.80 -10.75
C PRO A 42 -8.75 0.87 -9.91
N PRO A 43 -8.95 -0.40 -10.33
CA PRO A 43 -9.76 -1.41 -9.62
C PRO A 43 -9.03 -1.95 -8.38
N ILE A 44 -8.61 -1.05 -7.49
CA ILE A 44 -8.00 -1.34 -6.19
C ILE A 44 -9.04 -1.03 -5.12
N THR A 45 -9.44 -2.05 -4.36
CA THR A 45 -10.63 -2.02 -3.50
C THR A 45 -10.69 -0.77 -2.63
N ASP A 46 -9.66 -0.52 -1.82
CA ASP A 46 -9.66 0.58 -0.84
C ASP A 46 -9.10 1.91 -1.39
N LEU A 47 -8.57 1.94 -2.62
CA LEU A 47 -7.99 3.16 -3.21
C LEU A 47 -8.97 4.34 -3.32
N PRO A 48 -10.26 4.15 -3.66
CA PRO A 48 -11.25 5.22 -3.63
C PRO A 48 -11.32 5.94 -2.27
N PHE A 49 -11.24 5.22 -1.15
CA PHE A 49 -11.24 5.83 0.18
C PHE A 49 -9.93 6.54 0.53
N HIS A 50 -8.81 6.03 0.03
CA HIS A 50 -7.56 6.79 0.06
C HIS A 50 -7.69 8.11 -0.71
N GLY A 51 -8.35 8.10 -1.88
CA GLY A 51 -8.65 9.30 -2.67
C GLY A 51 -9.56 10.29 -1.94
N ALA A 52 -10.64 9.80 -1.31
CA ALA A 52 -11.52 10.63 -0.49
C ALA A 52 -10.74 11.29 0.67
N THR A 53 -9.88 10.53 1.34
CA THR A 53 -9.03 11.03 2.43
C THR A 53 -8.02 12.08 1.94
N VAL A 54 -7.40 11.87 0.77
CA VAL A 54 -6.54 12.87 0.11
C VAL A 54 -7.32 14.16 -0.16
N SER A 55 -8.55 14.04 -0.67
CA SER A 55 -9.44 15.18 -0.92
C SER A 55 -9.77 15.94 0.36
N ILE A 56 -10.11 15.22 1.44
CA ILE A 56 -10.39 15.82 2.76
C ILE A 56 -9.20 16.67 3.22
N ILE A 57 -7.98 16.18 3.10
CA ILE A 57 -6.78 16.94 3.50
C ILE A 57 -6.58 18.15 2.58
N ARG A 58 -6.67 17.96 1.26
CA ARG A 58 -6.42 19.01 0.25
C ARG A 58 -7.45 20.14 0.31
N HIS A 59 -8.72 19.80 0.55
CA HIS A 59 -9.85 20.72 0.47
C HIS A 59 -10.48 20.99 1.84
N TYR A 60 -9.75 20.74 2.95
CA TYR A 60 -10.32 20.87 4.30
C TYR A 60 -10.90 22.26 4.59
N PHE A 61 -10.26 23.31 4.08
CA PHE A 61 -10.69 24.70 4.26
C PHE A 61 -11.54 25.25 3.10
N ASP A 62 -11.78 24.44 2.07
CA ASP A 62 -12.64 24.80 0.95
C ASP A 62 -14.09 24.53 1.34
N GLN A 63 -14.87 25.60 1.51
CA GLN A 63 -16.27 25.50 1.94
C GLN A 63 -17.11 24.77 0.90
N SER A 64 -16.76 24.82 -0.39
CA SER A 64 -17.53 24.16 -1.43
C SER A 64 -17.53 22.64 -1.30
N PHE A 65 -16.53 22.05 -0.64
CA PHE A 65 -16.41 20.60 -0.43
C PHE A 65 -17.11 20.12 0.85
N HIS A 66 -17.48 21.03 1.76
CA HIS A 66 -18.15 20.71 3.04
C HIS A 66 -17.40 19.72 3.96
N PHE A 67 -16.09 19.55 3.81
CA PHE A 67 -15.32 18.63 4.64
C PHE A 67 -15.16 19.12 6.08
N ARG A 68 -14.99 20.43 6.30
CA ARG A 68 -14.83 20.99 7.65
C ARG A 68 -16.07 20.76 8.53
N GLU A 69 -17.25 20.66 7.93
CA GLU A 69 -18.52 20.43 8.63
C GLU A 69 -18.65 18.99 9.14
N GLN A 70 -18.01 18.06 8.43
CA GLN A 70 -18.07 16.63 8.69
C GLN A 70 -16.91 16.17 9.56
N PHE A 71 -15.71 16.69 9.29
CA PHE A 71 -14.46 16.09 9.74
C PHE A 71 -13.62 17.04 10.61
N TRP A 72 -12.80 16.44 11.46
CA TRP A 72 -11.69 17.09 12.15
C TRP A 72 -10.49 16.16 12.22
N PHE A 73 -9.29 16.73 12.38
CA PHE A 73 -8.05 15.96 12.46
C PHE A 73 -7.74 15.55 13.89
N ASP A 74 -7.69 14.23 14.13
CA ASP A 74 -7.33 13.63 15.41
C ASP A 74 -5.96 12.96 15.30
N PHE A 75 -4.90 13.73 15.55
CA PHE A 75 -3.52 13.24 15.52
C PHE A 75 -3.18 12.22 16.62
N SER A 76 -4.10 11.96 17.56
CA SER A 76 -3.94 10.90 18.56
C SER A 76 -4.26 9.50 18.01
N GLN A 77 -4.88 9.39 16.83
CA GLN A 77 -5.21 8.10 16.20
C GLN A 77 -4.02 7.50 15.43
N ASN A 78 -4.21 6.31 14.85
CA ASN A 78 -3.11 5.59 14.19
C ASN A 78 -2.49 6.44 13.06
N PRO A 79 -1.15 6.62 13.07
CA PRO A 79 -0.47 7.40 12.05
C PRO A 79 -0.37 6.59 10.75
N TYR A 80 -1.31 6.85 9.84
CA TYR A 80 -1.39 6.32 8.48
C TYR A 80 -1.32 7.47 7.46
N TRP A 81 -0.33 8.35 7.60
CA TRP A 81 -0.30 9.64 6.93
C TRP A 81 0.33 9.64 5.55
N SER A 82 1.30 8.77 5.30
CA SER A 82 2.19 8.90 4.13
C SER A 82 1.46 9.00 2.80
N LEU A 83 0.56 8.07 2.47
CA LEU A 83 -0.22 8.14 1.23
C LEU A 83 -1.02 9.45 1.14
N HIS A 84 -1.72 9.81 2.22
CA HIS A 84 -2.69 10.90 2.20
C HIS A 84 -2.01 12.28 2.14
N VAL A 85 -0.91 12.47 2.88
CA VAL A 85 -0.13 13.71 2.84
C VAL A 85 0.58 13.84 1.50
N LEU A 86 1.21 12.78 0.99
CA LEU A 86 1.81 12.80 -0.35
C LEU A 86 0.78 13.10 -1.43
N GLY A 87 -0.40 12.46 -1.36
CA GLY A 87 -1.50 12.71 -2.27
C GLY A 87 -2.00 14.15 -2.19
N ALA A 88 -2.15 14.71 -0.99
CA ALA A 88 -2.58 16.10 -0.83
C ALA A 88 -1.54 17.10 -1.38
N LEU A 89 -0.25 16.81 -1.24
CA LEU A 89 0.83 17.60 -1.84
C LEU A 89 0.80 17.53 -3.37
N PHE A 90 0.62 16.34 -3.96
CA PHE A 90 0.46 16.22 -5.41
C PHE A 90 -0.83 16.90 -5.90
N ALA A 91 -1.89 16.90 -5.09
CA ALA A 91 -3.16 17.54 -5.39
C ALA A 91 -3.08 19.09 -5.38
N LEU A 92 -1.93 19.68 -5.05
CA LEU A 92 -1.67 21.10 -5.26
C LEU A 92 -1.55 21.45 -6.74
N VAL A 93 -1.09 20.51 -7.58
CA VAL A 93 -0.78 20.74 -9.00
C VAL A 93 -1.45 19.75 -9.96
N ALA A 94 -2.20 18.77 -9.44
CA ALA A 94 -2.89 17.74 -10.20
C ALA A 94 -4.29 17.47 -9.63
N PRO A 95 -5.23 16.92 -10.43
CA PRO A 95 -6.50 16.42 -9.91
C PRO A 95 -6.30 15.34 -8.83
N VAL A 96 -7.21 15.29 -7.84
CA VAL A 96 -7.12 14.38 -6.68
C VAL A 96 -6.94 12.91 -7.09
N VAL A 97 -7.60 12.47 -8.15
CA VAL A 97 -7.48 11.09 -8.67
C VAL A 97 -6.04 10.79 -9.11
N LEU A 98 -5.45 11.66 -9.93
CA LEU A 98 -4.07 11.51 -10.37
C LEU A 98 -3.09 11.65 -9.20
N ALA A 99 -3.32 12.60 -8.30
CA ALA A 99 -2.49 12.83 -7.12
C ALA A 99 -2.44 11.60 -6.20
N THR A 100 -3.59 10.95 -5.98
CA THR A 100 -3.71 9.69 -5.23
C THR A 100 -2.94 8.56 -5.89
N LYS A 101 -3.05 8.44 -7.21
CA LYS A 101 -2.30 7.46 -8.01
C LYS A 101 -0.78 7.68 -7.91
N LEU A 102 -0.32 8.94 -7.99
CA LEU A 102 1.10 9.26 -7.85
C LEU A 102 1.62 8.93 -6.44
N ALA A 103 0.85 9.25 -5.40
CA ALA A 103 1.20 8.89 -4.02
C ALA A 103 1.28 7.38 -3.82
N ALA A 104 0.33 6.62 -4.38
CA ALA A 104 0.36 5.16 -4.36
C ALA A 104 1.59 4.61 -5.11
N ALA A 105 1.93 5.16 -6.28
CA ALA A 105 3.12 4.75 -7.03
C ALA A 105 4.41 4.97 -6.24
N VAL A 106 4.53 6.08 -5.50
CA VAL A 106 5.68 6.35 -4.61
C VAL A 106 5.81 5.28 -3.53
N LEU A 107 4.70 4.91 -2.88
CA LEU A 107 4.72 3.87 -1.84
C LEU A 107 5.04 2.49 -2.41
N LEU A 108 4.50 2.13 -3.57
CA LEU A 108 4.85 0.88 -4.26
C LEU A 108 6.34 0.84 -4.65
N PHE A 109 6.90 1.97 -5.07
CA PHE A 109 8.33 2.10 -5.36
C PHE A 109 9.24 1.93 -4.12
N MET A 110 8.71 2.08 -2.89
CA MET A 110 9.50 1.84 -1.68
C MET A 110 9.98 0.38 -1.56
N VAL A 111 9.29 -0.58 -2.19
CA VAL A 111 9.69 -2.00 -2.18
C VAL A 111 11.07 -2.19 -2.84
N PRO A 112 11.28 -1.90 -4.14
CA PRO A 112 12.60 -2.05 -4.76
C PRO A 112 13.64 -1.08 -4.17
N ALA A 113 13.24 0.14 -3.77
CA ALA A 113 14.17 1.11 -3.19
C ALA A 113 14.70 0.67 -1.81
N GLY A 114 13.81 0.18 -0.95
CA GLY A 114 14.16 -0.35 0.36
C GLY A 114 15.02 -1.60 0.28
N LEU A 115 14.71 -2.51 -0.65
CA LEU A 115 15.55 -3.67 -0.94
C LEU A 115 16.92 -3.28 -1.48
N ALA A 116 17.00 -2.29 -2.37
CA ALA A 116 18.28 -1.79 -2.86
C ALA A 116 19.17 -1.31 -1.71
N LEU A 117 18.58 -0.63 -0.71
CA LEU A 117 19.28 -0.22 0.50
C LEU A 117 19.65 -1.40 1.40
N TYR A 118 18.76 -2.39 1.55
CA TYR A 118 19.03 -3.65 2.27
C TYR A 118 20.23 -4.38 1.67
N PHE A 119 20.23 -4.62 0.36
CA PHE A 119 21.33 -5.25 -0.35
C PHE A 119 22.62 -4.45 -0.26
N HIS A 120 22.53 -3.12 -0.34
CA HIS A 120 23.70 -2.26 -0.13
C HIS A 120 24.30 -2.45 1.27
N GLY A 121 23.45 -2.52 2.30
CA GLY A 121 23.84 -2.82 3.67
C GLY A 121 24.50 -4.19 3.82
N LEU A 122 24.00 -5.20 3.11
CA LEU A 122 24.61 -6.53 3.02
C LEU A 122 25.92 -6.57 2.21
N LYS A 123 26.46 -5.42 1.78
CA LYS A 123 27.63 -5.29 0.88
C LYS A 123 27.42 -5.96 -0.48
N LYS A 124 26.16 -6.08 -0.91
CA LYS A 124 25.74 -6.58 -2.22
C LYS A 124 25.39 -5.43 -3.16
N SER A 125 25.18 -5.75 -4.44
CA SER A 125 24.77 -4.76 -5.43
C SER A 125 23.35 -4.27 -5.14
N PRO A 126 23.12 -2.94 -5.07
CA PRO A 126 21.78 -2.39 -4.89
C PRO A 126 20.80 -2.77 -6.01
N LEU A 127 21.31 -3.13 -7.19
CA LEU A 127 20.50 -3.56 -8.34
C LEU A 127 19.74 -4.86 -8.07
N LEU A 128 20.13 -5.63 -7.05
CA LEU A 128 19.35 -6.78 -6.58
C LEU A 128 17.97 -6.36 -6.03
N GLY A 129 17.75 -5.07 -5.73
CA GLY A 129 16.43 -4.56 -5.38
C GLY A 129 15.35 -4.84 -6.43
N LEU A 130 15.74 -5.04 -7.69
CA LEU A 130 14.82 -5.43 -8.78
C LEU A 130 14.12 -6.77 -8.52
N PHE A 131 14.70 -7.68 -7.71
CA PHE A 131 14.04 -8.94 -7.35
C PHE A 131 12.73 -8.72 -6.56
N GLY A 132 12.53 -7.55 -5.95
CA GLY A 132 11.27 -7.22 -5.28
C GLY A 132 10.15 -6.80 -6.23
N LEU A 133 10.45 -6.46 -7.48
CA LEU A 133 9.45 -5.88 -8.40
C LEU A 133 8.26 -6.82 -8.73
N PRO A 134 8.44 -8.13 -8.92
CA PRO A 134 7.31 -9.05 -9.10
C PRO A 134 6.35 -9.09 -7.90
N LEU A 135 6.80 -8.62 -6.73
CA LEU A 135 6.04 -8.58 -5.48
C LEU A 135 5.44 -7.19 -5.18
N VAL A 136 5.47 -6.27 -6.16
CA VAL A 136 4.81 -4.97 -6.05
C VAL A 136 3.29 -5.11 -6.25
N TRP A 137 2.86 -5.97 -7.16
CA TRP A 137 1.45 -6.19 -7.52
C TRP A 137 0.94 -7.52 -6.98
N THR A 138 0.85 -7.64 -5.67
CA THR A 138 0.28 -8.80 -4.97
C THR A 138 -1.19 -8.60 -4.63
N SER A 139 -1.84 -9.57 -4.00
CA SER A 139 -3.21 -9.42 -3.49
C SER A 139 -3.34 -8.20 -2.55
N LEU A 140 -2.31 -7.90 -1.75
CA LEU A 140 -2.29 -6.77 -0.83
C LEU A 140 -2.43 -5.43 -1.55
N SER A 141 -1.75 -5.25 -2.67
CA SER A 141 -1.83 -4.03 -3.48
C SER A 141 -3.19 -3.88 -4.15
N HIS A 142 -3.82 -4.99 -4.58
CA HIS A 142 -5.15 -4.98 -5.18
C HIS A 142 -6.28 -4.75 -4.16
N TRP A 143 -6.08 -5.16 -2.91
CA TRP A 143 -6.96 -4.77 -1.80
C TRP A 143 -6.81 -3.29 -1.42
N GLY A 144 -5.67 -2.66 -1.75
CA GLY A 144 -5.41 -1.27 -1.41
C GLY A 144 -4.64 -1.09 -0.11
N PHE A 145 -3.94 -2.12 0.38
CA PHE A 145 -3.01 -2.01 1.52
C PHE A 145 -1.70 -1.30 1.12
N ILE A 146 -1.80 -0.18 0.40
CA ILE A 146 -0.66 0.52 -0.23
C ILE A 146 0.30 1.09 0.82
N ASN A 147 -0.22 1.65 1.92
CA ASN A 147 0.60 2.07 3.06
C ASN A 147 1.40 0.89 3.63
N PHE A 148 0.79 -0.30 3.74
CA PHE A 148 1.49 -1.48 4.22
C PHE A 148 2.59 -1.93 3.27
N VAL A 149 2.31 -1.97 1.96
CA VAL A 149 3.29 -2.32 0.92
C VAL A 149 4.46 -1.31 0.89
N GLY A 150 4.18 -0.02 1.09
CA GLY A 150 5.23 0.98 1.28
C GLY A 150 6.06 0.73 2.54
N ALA A 151 5.40 0.37 3.66
CA ALA A 151 6.06 0.12 4.93
C ALA A 151 6.95 -1.13 4.93
N ILE A 152 6.62 -2.19 4.18
CA ILE A 152 7.53 -3.36 4.05
C ILE A 152 8.81 -3.00 3.26
N GLY A 153 8.70 -2.11 2.27
CA GLY A 153 9.86 -1.55 1.57
C GLY A 153 10.72 -0.72 2.51
N LEU A 154 10.10 0.22 3.23
CA LEU A 154 10.78 1.02 4.25
C LEU A 154 11.42 0.16 5.35
N PHE A 155 10.78 -0.93 5.76
CA PHE A 155 11.33 -1.89 6.72
C PHE A 155 12.64 -2.51 6.21
N ALA A 156 12.69 -2.97 4.95
CA ALA A 156 13.94 -3.44 4.33
C ALA A 156 15.00 -2.33 4.33
N GLY A 157 14.58 -1.09 4.05
CA GLY A 157 15.42 0.10 4.13
C GLY A 157 15.99 0.37 5.53
N VAL A 158 15.21 0.16 6.60
CA VAL A 158 15.67 0.27 8.00
C VAL A 158 16.77 -0.75 8.30
N VAL A 159 16.59 -2.01 7.88
CA VAL A 159 17.61 -3.05 8.05
C VAL A 159 18.88 -2.68 7.29
N GLY A 160 18.76 -2.25 6.02
CA GLY A 160 19.89 -1.77 5.22
C GLY A 160 20.61 -0.58 5.82
N ALA A 161 19.88 0.44 6.28
CA ALA A 161 20.43 1.61 6.96
C ALA A 161 21.18 1.23 8.24
N THR A 162 20.64 0.29 9.02
CA THR A 162 21.28 -0.23 10.23
C THR A 162 22.58 -0.94 9.89
N LEU A 163 22.59 -1.84 8.91
CA LEU A 163 23.81 -2.52 8.43
C LEU A 163 24.90 -1.53 8.00
N LEU A 164 24.53 -0.52 7.20
CA LEU A 164 25.46 0.54 6.80
C LEU A 164 25.99 1.30 8.01
N LEU A 165 25.12 1.66 8.95
CA LEU A 165 25.51 2.44 10.12
C LEU A 165 26.49 1.66 11.02
N LEU A 166 26.26 0.37 11.23
CA LEU A 166 27.14 -0.52 11.99
C LEU A 166 28.49 -0.73 11.30
N ASP A 167 28.51 -0.85 9.96
CA ASP A 167 29.74 -1.02 9.19
C ASP A 167 30.63 0.24 9.20
N LYS A 168 30.03 1.43 9.04
CA LYS A 168 30.74 2.71 9.18
C LYS A 168 29.81 3.80 9.71
N PRO A 169 29.92 4.18 10.99
CA PRO A 169 29.12 5.23 11.58
C PRO A 169 29.41 6.58 10.93
N THR A 170 28.40 7.22 10.35
CA THR A 170 28.48 8.59 9.82
C THR A 170 27.18 9.34 10.13
N PRO A 171 27.21 10.68 10.25
CA PRO A 171 25.99 11.46 10.48
C PRO A 171 24.91 11.22 9.42
N GLY A 172 25.30 11.08 8.14
CA GLY A 172 24.36 10.78 7.06
C GLY A 172 23.66 9.42 7.22
N ARG A 173 24.37 8.38 7.69
CA ARG A 173 23.77 7.06 7.95
C ARG A 173 22.89 7.06 9.20
N ARG A 174 23.22 7.89 10.21
CA ARG A 174 22.36 8.10 11.38
C ARG A 174 21.05 8.76 10.96
N LEU A 175 21.13 9.83 10.17
CA LEU A 175 19.95 10.51 9.64
C LEU A 175 19.12 9.56 8.76
N LEU A 176 19.76 8.75 7.91
CA LEU A 176 19.06 7.76 7.10
C LEU A 176 18.26 6.75 7.95
N LEU A 177 18.85 6.21 9.02
CA LEU A 177 18.15 5.30 9.91
C LEU A 177 16.99 5.99 10.64
N ALA A 178 17.24 7.18 11.20
CA ALA A 178 16.22 7.95 11.91
C ALA A 178 15.04 8.33 10.99
N ALA A 179 15.33 8.81 9.78
CA ALA A 179 14.31 9.16 8.79
C ALA A 179 13.53 7.92 8.34
N SER A 180 14.18 6.78 8.07
CA SER A 180 13.50 5.54 7.70
C SER A 180 12.57 5.04 8.82
N LEU A 181 13.00 5.09 10.08
CA LEU A 181 12.16 4.70 11.22
C LEU A 181 10.95 5.63 11.39
N PHE A 182 11.17 6.94 11.27
CA PHE A 182 10.07 7.92 11.29
C PHE A 182 9.09 7.67 10.14
N LEU A 183 9.59 7.38 8.93
CA LEU A 183 8.75 7.06 7.79
C LEU A 183 7.96 5.76 7.99
N VAL A 184 8.55 4.70 8.56
CA VAL A 184 7.78 3.50 8.92
C VAL A 184 6.68 3.84 9.92
N LEU A 185 6.98 4.63 10.96
CA LEU A 185 6.03 5.06 11.99
C LEU A 185 4.80 5.74 11.37
N VAL A 186 5.01 6.72 10.48
CA VAL A 186 3.91 7.50 9.88
C VAL A 186 3.25 6.84 8.67
N THR A 187 3.89 5.83 8.08
CA THR A 187 3.32 5.07 6.96
C THR A 187 2.40 3.97 7.45
N HIS A 188 2.84 3.17 8.42
CA HIS A 188 2.06 2.04 8.89
C HIS A 188 2.47 1.62 10.32
N ILE A 189 1.71 2.08 11.31
CA ILE A 189 2.02 1.89 12.74
C ILE A 189 2.26 0.43 13.15
N PHE A 190 1.50 -0.52 12.61
CA PHE A 190 1.69 -1.94 12.87
C PHE A 190 3.11 -2.43 12.53
N ARG A 191 3.75 -1.85 11.51
CA ARG A 191 5.09 -2.28 11.08
C ARG A 191 6.21 -1.70 11.95
N PHE A 192 5.94 -0.63 12.70
CA PHE A 192 6.96 0.10 13.46
C PHE A 192 7.62 -0.71 14.59
N PRO A 193 6.88 -1.43 15.47
CA PRO A 193 7.50 -2.28 16.48
C PRO A 193 8.44 -3.33 15.88
N PHE A 194 8.06 -3.92 14.75
CA PHE A 194 8.91 -4.87 14.03
C PHE A 194 10.17 -4.20 13.47
N ALA A 195 10.08 -2.96 12.98
CA ALA A 195 11.25 -2.22 12.51
C ALA A 195 12.25 -1.94 13.65
N VAL A 196 11.76 -1.55 14.84
CA VAL A 196 12.62 -1.38 16.03
C VAL A 196 13.25 -2.71 16.44
N ALA A 197 12.46 -3.79 16.49
CA ALA A 197 12.97 -5.13 16.77
C ALA A 197 14.03 -5.58 15.73
N ALA A 198 13.85 -5.22 14.47
CA ALA A 198 14.81 -5.50 13.41
C ALA A 198 16.11 -4.70 13.56
N VAL A 199 16.08 -3.45 14.03
CA VAL A 199 17.29 -2.68 14.38
C VAL A 199 18.06 -3.38 15.49
N ILE A 200 17.37 -3.82 16.55
CA ILE A 200 17.95 -4.54 17.68
C ILE A 200 18.54 -5.87 17.20
N GLY A 201 17.74 -6.69 16.52
CA GLY A 201 18.15 -7.98 15.98
C GLY A 201 19.33 -7.88 15.01
N THR A 202 19.31 -6.89 14.11
CA THR A 202 20.44 -6.60 13.21
C THR A 202 21.69 -6.26 14.01
N THR A 203 21.57 -5.43 15.04
CA THR A 203 22.71 -5.04 15.89
C THR A 203 23.31 -6.23 16.63
N ILE A 204 22.47 -7.12 17.17
CA ILE A 204 22.90 -8.34 17.86
C ILE A 204 23.59 -9.30 16.88
N VAL A 205 22.93 -9.63 15.76
CA VAL A 205 23.46 -10.59 14.77
C VAL A 205 24.77 -10.10 14.14
N MET A 206 24.93 -8.78 13.97
CA MET A 206 26.13 -8.18 13.40
C MET A 206 27.22 -7.87 14.42
N LEU A 207 27.01 -8.12 15.71
CA LEU A 207 28.00 -7.86 16.77
C LEU A 207 29.33 -8.60 16.52
N PRO A 208 29.35 -9.90 16.14
CA PRO A 208 30.60 -10.61 15.87
C PRO A 208 31.44 -10.01 14.72
N ALA A 209 30.77 -9.38 13.75
CA ALA A 209 31.41 -8.79 12.57
C ALA A 209 31.79 -7.32 12.75
N THR A 210 31.02 -6.55 13.53
CA THR A 210 31.15 -5.09 13.63
C THR A 210 31.68 -4.61 14.97
N ARG A 211 31.49 -5.38 16.05
CA ARG A 211 31.82 -5.02 17.45
C ARG A 211 31.23 -3.66 17.88
N ARG A 212 30.06 -3.30 17.35
CA ARG A 212 29.41 -2.00 17.57
C ARG A 212 27.94 -2.16 17.91
N ILE A 213 27.49 -1.42 18.92
CA ILE A 213 26.08 -1.37 19.35
C ILE A 213 25.60 0.09 19.42
N SER A 214 26.40 0.95 20.04
CA SER A 214 26.06 2.36 20.29
C SER A 214 25.62 3.17 19.05
N PRO A 215 26.11 2.94 17.82
CA PRO A 215 25.68 3.74 16.67
C PRO A 215 24.18 3.65 16.36
N ALA A 216 23.53 2.51 16.67
CA ALA A 216 22.12 2.27 16.35
C ALA A 216 21.14 2.85 17.38
N ILE A 217 21.60 3.15 18.60
CA ILE A 217 20.74 3.60 19.70
C ILE A 217 20.19 4.99 19.42
N LEU A 218 21.07 5.98 19.24
CA LEU A 218 20.68 7.39 19.14
C LEU A 218 19.70 7.67 17.97
N PRO A 219 19.88 7.12 16.77
CA PRO A 219 18.93 7.34 15.66
C PRO A 219 17.56 6.68 15.87
N THR A 220 17.46 5.69 16.74
CA THR A 220 16.21 4.97 17.02
C THR A 220 15.34 5.74 18.02
N LEU A 221 15.96 6.47 18.94
CA LEU A 221 15.27 7.16 20.04
C LEU A 221 14.17 8.13 19.58
N PRO A 222 14.36 9.04 18.61
CA PRO A 222 13.32 10.00 18.25
C PRO A 222 12.01 9.35 17.81
N ALA A 223 12.08 8.35 16.90
CA ALA A 223 10.89 7.65 16.44
C ALA A 223 10.27 6.78 17.54
N LEU A 224 11.09 6.17 18.40
CA LEU A 224 10.60 5.38 19.53
C LEU A 224 9.90 6.25 20.57
N LEU A 225 10.46 7.41 20.91
CA LEU A 225 9.84 8.38 21.82
C LEU A 225 8.54 8.93 21.26
N LEU A 226 8.48 9.24 19.95
CA LEU A 226 7.25 9.62 19.27
C LEU A 226 6.20 8.50 19.33
N PHE A 227 6.61 7.25 19.11
CA PHE A 227 5.73 6.09 19.24
C PHE A 227 5.20 5.91 20.66
N ILE A 228 6.05 6.05 21.68
CA ILE A 228 5.65 5.96 23.09
C ILE A 228 4.70 7.11 23.44
N ALA A 229 5.03 8.35 23.05
CA ALA A 229 4.17 9.50 23.26
C ALA A 229 2.80 9.31 22.60
N TRP A 230 2.78 8.84 21.34
CA TRP A 230 1.55 8.47 20.65
C TRP A 230 0.79 7.37 21.40
N TRP A 231 1.45 6.29 21.83
CA TRP A 231 0.82 5.18 22.53
C TRP A 231 0.18 5.58 23.87
N VAL A 232 0.82 6.49 24.61
CA VAL A 232 0.30 7.00 25.89
C VAL A 232 -0.83 8.00 25.67
N LEU A 233 -0.75 8.84 24.65
CA LEU A 233 -1.73 9.90 24.39
C LEU A 233 -2.93 9.41 23.56
N ARG A 234 -2.82 8.27 22.86
CA ARG A 234 -3.91 7.76 22.03
C ARG A 234 -5.12 7.43 22.90
N LYS A 235 -6.29 7.89 22.48
CA LYS A 235 -7.56 7.45 23.08
C LYS A 235 -7.78 6.00 22.66
N GLN A 236 -7.73 5.08 23.62
CA GLN A 236 -7.96 3.66 23.33
C GLN A 236 -9.35 3.49 22.72
N SER A 237 -9.39 2.93 21.50
CA SER A 237 -10.64 2.38 20.96
C SER A 237 -11.08 1.21 21.85
N PRO A 238 -12.38 0.85 21.88
CA PRO A 238 -12.86 -0.30 22.63
C PRO A 238 -12.00 -1.55 22.35
N PRO A 239 -11.91 -2.48 23.32
CA PRO A 239 -10.95 -3.57 23.28
C PRO A 239 -10.95 -4.25 21.92
N THR A 240 -9.76 -4.42 21.33
CA THR A 240 -9.57 -5.43 20.31
C THR A 240 -10.05 -6.74 20.92
N ASP A 241 -10.93 -7.45 20.22
CA ASP A 241 -11.33 -8.81 20.60
C ASP A 241 -10.09 -9.60 21.04
N ASP A 242 -10.25 -10.46 22.06
CA ASP A 242 -9.20 -11.35 22.51
C ASP A 242 -8.57 -12.04 21.29
N LEU A 243 -7.24 -11.93 21.16
CA LEU A 243 -6.50 -12.51 20.04
C LEU A 243 -6.63 -14.03 20.01
N GLY A 244 -7.09 -14.61 21.12
CA GLY A 244 -7.16 -16.04 21.32
C GLY A 244 -5.76 -16.65 21.34
N PRO A 245 -5.67 -17.99 21.38
CA PRO A 245 -4.39 -18.67 21.39
C PRO A 245 -3.68 -18.52 20.03
N LEU A 246 -2.44 -18.02 20.05
CA LEU A 246 -1.56 -17.92 18.87
C LEU A 246 -0.96 -19.28 18.52
N ASN A 247 -1.79 -20.19 18.01
CA ASN A 247 -1.35 -21.51 17.58
C ASN A 247 -0.87 -21.49 16.13
N PRO A 248 0.25 -22.15 15.80
CA PRO A 248 0.71 -22.25 14.43
C PRO A 248 -0.23 -23.11 13.57
N VAL A 249 -0.63 -22.59 12.42
CA VAL A 249 -1.46 -23.27 11.40
C VAL A 249 -0.63 -23.45 10.13
N PHE A 250 0.00 -24.61 9.98
CA PHE A 250 0.94 -24.88 8.88
C PHE A 250 0.26 -25.12 7.53
N GLU A 251 -1.04 -25.45 7.52
CA GLU A 251 -1.84 -25.61 6.31
C GLU A 251 -1.83 -24.33 5.45
N ARG A 252 -1.69 -23.17 6.09
CA ARG A 252 -1.57 -21.85 5.43
C ARG A 252 -0.39 -21.76 4.49
N LEU A 253 0.64 -22.60 4.62
CA LEU A 253 1.75 -22.63 3.66
C LEU A 253 1.28 -22.97 2.24
N ARG A 254 0.13 -23.65 2.09
CA ARG A 254 -0.49 -23.91 0.79
C ARG A 254 -1.13 -22.67 0.15
N GLU A 255 -1.45 -21.65 0.95
CA GLU A 255 -2.05 -20.38 0.50
C GLU A 255 -1.02 -19.36 0.03
N ILE A 256 0.29 -19.63 0.21
CA ILE A 256 1.37 -18.70 -0.16
C ILE A 256 1.22 -18.18 -1.60
N PRO A 257 0.97 -19.02 -2.62
CA PRO A 257 0.80 -18.52 -3.99
C PRO A 257 -0.35 -17.52 -4.12
N ASP A 258 -1.44 -17.70 -3.36
CA ASP A 258 -2.62 -16.84 -3.45
C ASP A 258 -2.38 -15.46 -2.83
N HIS A 259 -1.65 -15.41 -1.73
CA HIS A 259 -1.30 -14.13 -1.09
C HIS A 259 -0.24 -13.35 -1.86
N LEU A 260 0.58 -14.02 -2.68
CA LEU A 260 1.58 -13.37 -3.52
C LEU A 260 1.06 -13.00 -4.91
N PHE A 261 0.25 -13.85 -5.53
CA PHE A 261 -0.01 -13.81 -6.99
C PHE A 261 -1.44 -14.16 -7.41
N SER A 262 -2.44 -13.82 -6.58
CA SER A 262 -3.86 -13.96 -6.91
C SER A 262 -4.61 -12.64 -6.74
N GLY A 263 -4.09 -11.53 -7.27
CA GLY A 263 -4.81 -10.25 -7.32
C GLY A 263 -5.82 -10.19 -8.47
N LEU A 264 -5.54 -10.93 -9.55
CA LEU A 264 -6.35 -11.02 -10.76
C LEU A 264 -6.86 -12.46 -10.94
N ALA A 265 -8.07 -12.59 -11.45
CA ALA A 265 -8.63 -13.90 -11.75
C ALA A 265 -8.05 -14.47 -13.04
N GLY A 266 -8.04 -15.80 -13.15
CA GLY A 266 -7.65 -16.53 -14.35
C GLY A 266 -6.26 -17.18 -14.30
N ARG A 267 -5.86 -17.79 -15.42
CA ARG A 267 -4.60 -18.56 -15.52
C ARG A 267 -3.39 -17.69 -15.85
N THR A 268 -3.59 -16.53 -16.46
CA THR A 268 -2.50 -15.69 -16.98
C THR A 268 -1.62 -15.13 -15.87
N GLU A 269 -2.20 -14.58 -14.79
CA GLU A 269 -1.41 -14.10 -13.63
C GLU A 269 -0.58 -15.24 -13.03
N ARG A 270 -1.21 -16.40 -12.78
CA ARG A 270 -0.52 -17.58 -12.25
C ARG A 270 0.61 -18.07 -13.16
N ASN A 271 0.42 -18.02 -14.48
CA ASN A 271 1.46 -18.40 -15.44
C ASN A 271 2.63 -17.40 -15.42
N LEU A 272 2.34 -16.10 -15.36
CA LEU A 272 3.35 -15.05 -15.23
C LEU A 272 4.09 -15.15 -13.88
N ALA A 273 3.40 -15.48 -12.80
CA ALA A 273 4.01 -15.72 -11.49
C ALA A 273 4.96 -16.93 -11.52
N LYS A 274 4.52 -18.06 -12.08
CA LYS A 274 5.38 -19.24 -12.30
C LYS A 274 6.61 -18.89 -13.15
N GLN A 275 6.41 -18.09 -14.20
CA GLN A 275 7.50 -17.60 -15.04
C GLN A 275 8.45 -16.69 -14.24
N ALA A 276 7.93 -15.77 -13.44
CA ALA A 276 8.74 -14.88 -12.61
C ALA A 276 9.58 -15.66 -11.58
N VAL A 277 8.99 -16.67 -10.93
CA VAL A 277 9.72 -17.59 -10.04
C VAL A 277 10.82 -18.32 -10.81
N ARG A 278 10.51 -18.94 -11.96
CA ARG A 278 11.50 -19.65 -12.79
C ARG A 278 12.66 -18.74 -13.22
N LEU A 279 12.35 -17.56 -13.76
CA LEU A 279 13.36 -16.60 -14.22
C LEU A 279 14.18 -16.04 -13.06
N GLY A 280 13.55 -15.79 -11.91
CA GLY A 280 14.22 -15.41 -10.67
C GLY A 280 15.17 -16.50 -10.17
N SER A 281 14.76 -17.76 -10.17
CA SER A 281 15.62 -18.90 -9.80
C SER A 281 16.80 -19.05 -10.75
N ILE A 282 16.60 -18.89 -12.06
CA ILE A 282 17.69 -18.89 -13.04
C ILE A 282 18.66 -17.73 -12.76
N ALA A 283 18.15 -16.52 -12.53
CA ALA A 283 18.98 -15.36 -12.21
C ALA A 283 19.81 -15.57 -10.93
N ILE A 284 19.21 -16.13 -9.87
CA ILE A 284 19.90 -16.50 -8.63
C ILE A 284 20.95 -17.58 -8.88
N GLY A 285 20.63 -18.61 -9.66
CA GLY A 285 21.57 -19.68 -10.04
C GLY A 285 22.77 -19.17 -10.83
N LEU A 286 22.54 -18.24 -11.78
CA LEU A 286 23.61 -17.57 -12.51
C LEU A 286 24.49 -16.72 -11.59
N CYS A 287 23.90 -15.96 -10.65
CA CYS A 287 24.65 -15.26 -9.62
C CYS A 287 25.50 -16.23 -8.79
N ALA A 288 24.93 -17.37 -8.37
CA ALA A 288 25.64 -18.39 -7.59
C ALA A 288 26.83 -18.96 -8.35
N LEU A 289 26.63 -19.37 -9.60
CA LEU A 289 27.66 -19.93 -10.47
C LEU A 289 28.80 -18.94 -10.68
N LEU A 290 28.49 -17.71 -11.10
CA LEU A 290 29.51 -16.68 -11.34
C LEU A 290 30.23 -16.30 -10.05
N LYS A 291 29.52 -16.24 -8.92
CA LYS A 291 30.13 -15.97 -7.63
C LYS A 291 31.06 -17.10 -7.16
N GLY A 292 30.68 -18.35 -7.39
CA GLY A 292 31.53 -19.52 -7.13
C GLY A 292 32.83 -19.46 -7.93
N ILE A 293 32.76 -19.11 -9.21
CA ILE A 293 33.94 -18.92 -10.07
C ILE A 293 34.82 -17.78 -9.54
N GLU A 294 34.24 -16.64 -9.13
CA GLU A 294 35.01 -15.53 -8.55
C GLU A 294 35.71 -15.90 -7.23
N LEU A 295 35.04 -16.68 -6.37
CA LEU A 295 35.57 -17.10 -5.06
C LEU A 295 36.62 -18.20 -5.18
N SER A 296 36.51 -19.11 -6.15
CA SER A 296 37.53 -20.14 -6.40
C SER A 296 38.92 -19.57 -6.75
N ARG A 297 39.01 -18.26 -6.99
CA ARG A 297 40.22 -17.55 -7.40
C ARG A 297 40.76 -16.60 -6.33
N ARG A 298 40.16 -16.52 -5.14
CA ARG A 298 40.54 -15.55 -4.10
C ARG A 298 40.27 -16.03 -2.69
N ASP A 299 41.25 -15.82 -1.82
CA ASP A 299 41.02 -15.86 -0.37
C ASP A 299 40.18 -14.65 0.07
N MET A 300 39.13 -14.93 0.85
CA MET A 300 38.29 -13.89 1.44
C MET A 300 38.81 -13.54 2.83
N PRO A 301 39.06 -12.26 3.14
CA PRO A 301 39.46 -11.87 4.50
C PRO A 301 38.40 -12.29 5.54
N ASP A 302 38.84 -12.77 6.70
CA ASP A 302 37.98 -13.22 7.81
C ASP A 302 36.85 -12.26 8.16
N LYS A 303 37.14 -10.95 8.18
CA LYS A 303 36.14 -9.93 8.49
C LYS A 303 35.02 -9.86 7.46
N GLU A 304 35.35 -10.04 6.18
CA GLU A 304 34.36 -10.06 5.10
C GLU A 304 33.51 -11.34 5.16
N LEU A 305 34.15 -12.48 5.44
CA LEU A 305 33.46 -13.75 5.62
C LEU A 305 32.49 -13.71 6.80
N ARG A 306 32.93 -13.23 7.97
CA ARG A 306 32.07 -13.06 9.15
C ARG A 306 30.89 -12.14 8.86
N PHE A 307 31.11 -11.02 8.18
CA PHE A 307 30.03 -10.12 7.79
C PHE A 307 29.02 -10.81 6.87
N ALA A 308 29.49 -11.58 5.88
CA ALA A 308 28.62 -12.32 4.96
C ALA A 308 27.79 -13.39 5.69
N ILE A 309 28.40 -14.15 6.61
CA ILE A 309 27.72 -15.15 7.44
C ILE A 309 26.67 -14.48 8.33
N CYS A 310 27.03 -13.43 9.08
CA CYS A 310 26.08 -12.68 9.90
C CYS A 310 24.93 -12.10 9.06
N GLY A 311 25.21 -11.58 7.86
CA GLY A 311 24.18 -11.10 6.94
C GLY A 311 23.23 -12.20 6.45
N ALA A 312 23.74 -13.41 6.20
CA ALA A 312 22.91 -14.57 5.83
C ALA A 312 22.04 -15.03 7.02
N ILE A 313 22.62 -15.14 8.22
CA ILE A 313 21.89 -15.44 9.46
C ILE A 313 20.80 -14.41 9.69
N LEU A 314 21.10 -13.12 9.54
CA LEU A 314 20.12 -12.04 9.67
C LEU A 314 18.95 -12.23 8.69
N SER A 315 19.25 -12.52 7.41
CA SER A 315 18.22 -12.76 6.39
C SER A 315 17.32 -13.94 6.75
N LEU A 316 17.91 -15.05 7.25
CA LEU A 316 17.18 -16.23 7.73
C LEU A 316 16.32 -15.92 8.95
N CYS A 317 16.86 -15.22 9.95
CA CYS A 317 16.12 -14.86 11.16
C CYS A 317 14.94 -13.94 10.85
N LEU A 318 15.14 -12.92 10.02
CA LEU A 318 14.07 -12.00 9.62
C LEU A 318 13.01 -12.74 8.80
N SER A 319 13.41 -13.52 7.79
CA SER A 319 12.47 -14.32 6.99
C SER A 319 11.71 -15.32 7.86
N GLY A 320 12.39 -16.03 8.76
CA GLY A 320 11.81 -17.02 9.67
C GLY A 320 10.81 -16.38 10.63
N ALA A 321 11.11 -15.20 11.17
CA ALA A 321 10.18 -14.45 12.02
C ALA A 321 8.88 -14.10 11.27
N PHE A 322 8.97 -13.67 10.01
CA PHE A 322 7.79 -13.39 9.19
C PHE A 322 7.00 -14.63 8.81
N VAL A 323 7.67 -15.75 8.50
CA VAL A 323 6.99 -17.05 8.29
C VAL A 323 6.28 -17.50 9.56
N LEU A 324 6.92 -17.34 10.72
CA LEU A 324 6.30 -17.67 12.01
C LEU A 324 5.04 -16.83 12.22
N MET A 325 5.11 -15.52 12.00
CA MET A 325 3.94 -14.64 12.09
C MET A 325 2.84 -15.00 11.08
N TYR A 326 3.21 -15.39 9.87
CA TYR A 326 2.25 -15.84 8.86
C TYR A 326 1.48 -17.10 9.30
N VAL A 327 2.13 -18.04 9.99
CA VAL A 327 1.44 -19.25 10.48
C VAL A 327 0.75 -19.06 11.82
N THR A 328 1.12 -18.07 12.65
CA THR A 328 0.57 -17.89 14.01
C THR A 328 -0.45 -16.75 14.16
N LEU A 329 -0.31 -15.65 13.41
CA LEU A 329 -1.22 -14.50 13.57
C LEU A 329 -2.64 -14.84 13.10
N PRO A 330 -3.69 -14.16 13.62
CA PRO A 330 -5.05 -14.38 13.17
C PRO A 330 -5.33 -13.70 11.82
N MET A 331 -6.48 -14.01 11.22
CA MET A 331 -6.96 -13.28 10.03
C MET A 331 -7.32 -11.83 10.37
N GLN A 332 -7.84 -11.59 11.57
CA GLN A 332 -8.35 -10.29 12.00
C GLN A 332 -7.85 -9.94 13.41
N MET A 333 -7.53 -8.67 13.66
CA MET A 333 -7.21 -8.11 14.98
C MET A 333 -7.98 -6.79 15.16
N GLY A 334 -9.08 -6.82 15.91
CA GLY A 334 -10.01 -5.68 15.97
C GLY A 334 -10.51 -5.31 14.57
N VAL A 335 -10.29 -4.07 14.15
CA VAL A 335 -10.67 -3.59 12.80
C VAL A 335 -9.65 -3.90 11.71
N TRP A 336 -8.49 -4.46 12.05
CA TRP A 336 -7.48 -4.85 11.06
C TRP A 336 -7.80 -6.22 10.49
N TRP A 337 -8.06 -6.27 9.18
CA TRP A 337 -8.29 -7.50 8.43
C TRP A 337 -7.04 -7.93 7.66
N SER A 338 -6.96 -9.22 7.31
CA SER A 338 -5.86 -9.81 6.56
C SER A 338 -4.51 -9.65 7.27
N VAL A 339 -4.46 -9.93 8.58
CA VAL A 339 -3.23 -9.74 9.38
C VAL A 339 -2.15 -10.78 9.07
N TYR A 340 -2.42 -12.08 9.20
CA TYR A 340 -1.40 -13.08 8.84
C TYR A 340 -1.00 -13.09 7.36
N PRO A 341 -1.93 -12.96 6.37
CA PRO A 341 -1.58 -13.03 4.95
C PRO A 341 -0.54 -12.00 4.54
N ARG A 342 -0.57 -10.84 5.18
CA ARG A 342 0.33 -9.71 4.97
C ARG A 342 1.80 -10.06 5.23
N GLU A 343 2.10 -11.06 6.06
CA GLU A 343 3.46 -11.35 6.51
C GLU A 343 4.28 -12.22 5.55
N ILE A 344 3.66 -12.89 4.57
CA ILE A 344 4.42 -13.71 3.62
C ILE A 344 5.25 -12.88 2.64
N VAL A 345 4.78 -11.69 2.26
CA VAL A 345 5.52 -10.79 1.38
C VAL A 345 6.84 -10.34 2.02
N PRO A 346 6.87 -9.74 3.23
CA PRO A 346 8.13 -9.39 3.88
C PRO A 346 9.01 -10.60 4.17
N ALA A 347 8.46 -11.79 4.44
CA ALA A 347 9.25 -13.02 4.57
C ALA A 347 10.10 -13.28 3.33
N ILE A 348 9.48 -13.27 2.14
CA ILE A 348 10.17 -13.52 0.88
C ILE A 348 11.16 -12.38 0.57
N LEU A 349 10.76 -11.13 0.79
CA LEU A 349 11.64 -9.98 0.60
C LEU A 349 12.93 -10.08 1.43
N MET A 350 12.84 -10.54 2.69
CA MET A 350 14.00 -10.74 3.55
C MET A 350 14.82 -11.96 3.14
N ALA A 351 14.16 -13.05 2.71
CA ALA A 351 14.81 -14.25 2.19
C ALA A 351 15.68 -13.98 0.95
N LEU A 352 15.31 -12.99 0.12
CA LEU A 352 16.14 -12.55 -1.01
C LEU A 352 17.54 -12.07 -0.56
N GLY A 353 17.70 -11.68 0.71
CA GLY A 353 19.00 -11.40 1.34
C GLY A 353 19.99 -12.57 1.27
N LEU A 354 19.51 -13.80 1.05
CA LEU A 354 20.33 -15.01 0.85
C LEU A 354 20.86 -15.16 -0.58
N ALA A 355 20.27 -14.46 -1.55
CA ALA A 355 20.70 -14.53 -2.94
C ALA A 355 22.18 -14.12 -3.08
N PRO A 356 22.99 -14.82 -3.91
CA PRO A 356 24.37 -14.42 -4.17
C PRO A 356 24.43 -13.02 -4.80
N ASN A 357 25.57 -12.34 -4.62
CA ASN A 357 25.76 -11.02 -5.21
C ASN A 357 25.84 -11.09 -6.75
N LEU A 358 25.49 -9.99 -7.42
CA LEU A 358 25.76 -9.83 -8.84
C LEU A 358 27.27 -9.91 -9.13
N PRO A 359 27.67 -10.39 -10.32
CA PRO A 359 29.06 -10.46 -10.74
C PRO A 359 29.72 -9.07 -10.72
N LYS A 360 31.03 -9.00 -10.48
CA LYS A 360 31.74 -7.71 -10.41
C LYS A 360 31.72 -6.97 -11.76
N ALA A 361 31.92 -7.70 -12.85
CA ALA A 361 31.93 -7.15 -14.20
C ALA A 361 30.52 -6.71 -14.63
N SER A 362 30.38 -5.43 -15.00
CA SER A 362 29.07 -4.85 -15.31
C SER A 362 28.36 -5.50 -16.50
N PHE A 363 29.08 -5.98 -17.50
CA PHE A 363 28.47 -6.64 -18.68
C PHE A 363 27.80 -7.98 -18.31
N LEU A 364 28.33 -8.71 -17.34
CA LEU A 364 27.74 -9.96 -16.84
C LEU A 364 26.44 -9.73 -16.04
N LYS A 365 26.20 -8.49 -15.58
CA LYS A 365 24.95 -8.14 -14.89
C LYS A 365 23.79 -7.99 -15.86
N ILE A 366 24.05 -7.62 -17.11
CA ILE A 366 23.03 -7.34 -18.12
C ILE A 366 22.04 -8.50 -18.28
N PRO A 367 22.47 -9.75 -18.59
CA PRO A 367 21.52 -10.85 -18.78
C PRO A 367 20.71 -11.15 -17.51
N ILE A 368 21.34 -11.10 -16.33
CA ILE A 368 20.68 -11.36 -15.04
C ILE A 368 19.60 -10.31 -14.78
N LEU A 369 19.95 -9.03 -14.92
CA LEU A 369 19.01 -7.92 -14.71
C LEU A 369 17.92 -7.89 -15.76
N ALA A 370 18.22 -8.27 -17.01
CA ALA A 370 17.23 -8.38 -18.08
C ALA A 370 16.18 -9.46 -17.78
N LEU A 371 16.57 -10.63 -17.25
CA LEU A 371 15.62 -11.68 -16.85
C LEU A 371 14.66 -11.19 -15.75
N ILE A 372 15.20 -10.52 -14.73
CA ILE A 372 14.40 -10.00 -13.60
C ILE A 372 13.49 -8.86 -14.08
N ALA A 373 14.03 -7.93 -14.87
CA ALA A 373 13.27 -6.83 -15.43
C ALA A 373 12.15 -7.33 -16.35
N TYR A 374 12.43 -8.31 -17.22
CA TYR A 374 11.42 -8.91 -18.09
C TYR A 374 10.28 -9.54 -17.28
N ALA A 375 10.59 -10.33 -16.25
CA ALA A 375 9.57 -10.95 -15.39
C ALA A 375 8.65 -9.90 -14.76
N ALA A 376 9.25 -8.85 -14.17
CA ALA A 376 8.50 -7.79 -13.51
C ALA A 376 7.68 -6.93 -14.49
N VAL A 377 8.26 -6.56 -15.63
CA VAL A 377 7.60 -5.76 -16.68
C VAL A 377 6.45 -6.55 -17.30
N ALA A 378 6.61 -7.85 -17.54
CA ALA A 378 5.55 -8.69 -18.09
C ALA A 378 4.33 -8.77 -17.15
N GLN A 379 4.56 -8.95 -15.84
CA GLN A 379 3.51 -8.93 -14.84
C GLN A 379 2.85 -7.56 -14.75
N ALA A 380 3.62 -6.48 -14.61
CA ALA A 380 3.08 -5.11 -14.54
C ALA A 380 2.31 -4.72 -15.81
N ALA A 381 2.80 -5.09 -17.00
CA ALA A 381 2.10 -4.84 -18.26
C ALA A 381 0.78 -5.61 -18.34
N TYR A 382 0.71 -6.84 -17.79
CA TYR A 382 -0.54 -7.58 -17.69
C TYR A 382 -1.55 -6.92 -16.74
N VAL A 383 -1.10 -6.46 -15.56
CA VAL A 383 -1.95 -5.70 -14.63
C VAL A 383 -2.44 -4.41 -15.30
N ALA A 384 -1.55 -3.64 -15.95
CA ALA A 384 -1.89 -2.42 -16.66
C ALA A 384 -2.93 -2.63 -17.78
N ARG A 385 -2.77 -3.67 -18.62
CA ARG A 385 -3.78 -4.01 -19.63
C ARG A 385 -5.12 -4.40 -19.02
N THR A 386 -5.09 -5.13 -17.89
CA THR A 386 -6.31 -5.53 -17.19
C THR A 386 -7.02 -4.31 -16.60
N TYR A 387 -6.27 -3.35 -16.05
CA TYR A 387 -6.81 -2.09 -15.53
C TYR A 387 -7.36 -1.21 -16.66
N ALA A 388 -6.67 -1.10 -17.80
CA ALA A 388 -7.18 -0.37 -18.97
C ALA A 388 -8.47 -0.98 -19.52
N SER A 389 -8.62 -2.31 -19.48
CA SER A 389 -9.88 -2.96 -19.84
C SER A 389 -10.99 -2.65 -18.84
N PHE A 390 -10.68 -2.65 -17.54
CA PHE A 390 -11.63 -2.25 -16.51
C PHE A 390 -12.06 -0.79 -16.65
N ASP A 391 -11.14 0.10 -17.02
CA ASP A 391 -11.44 1.51 -17.30
C ASP A 391 -12.46 1.65 -18.42
N ALA A 392 -12.27 0.91 -19.52
CA ALA A 392 -13.22 0.88 -20.63
C ALA A 392 -14.60 0.35 -20.19
N GLU A 393 -14.65 -0.62 -19.28
CA GLU A 393 -15.88 -1.19 -18.72
C GLU A 393 -16.54 -0.29 -17.65
N THR A 394 -15.85 0.73 -17.14
CA THR A 394 -16.35 1.66 -16.10
C THR A 394 -16.60 3.07 -16.62
N ARG A 395 -16.71 3.24 -17.95
CA ARG A 395 -17.19 4.50 -18.54
C ARG A 395 -18.61 4.84 -18.08
N ASP A 396 -19.44 3.82 -17.86
CA ASP A 396 -20.79 4.00 -17.32
C ASP A 396 -20.80 4.69 -15.95
N PHE A 397 -19.86 4.34 -15.08
CA PHE A 397 -19.63 5.02 -13.81
C PHE A 397 -19.22 6.48 -14.02
N GLN A 398 -18.26 6.76 -14.91
CA GLN A 398 -17.81 8.12 -15.21
C GLN A 398 -18.96 9.00 -15.72
N GLU A 399 -19.77 8.47 -16.63
CA GLU A 399 -20.93 9.17 -17.20
C GLU A 399 -22.01 9.47 -16.15
N VAL A 400 -22.31 8.52 -15.26
CA VAL A 400 -23.29 8.73 -14.18
C VAL A 400 -22.75 9.70 -13.12
N VAL A 401 -21.48 9.59 -12.74
CA VAL A 401 -20.84 10.49 -11.77
C VAL A 401 -20.79 11.93 -12.28
N ALA A 402 -20.67 12.14 -13.59
CA ALA A 402 -20.74 13.48 -14.19
C ALA A 402 -22.05 14.21 -13.86
N LYS A 403 -23.16 13.48 -13.70
CA LYS A 403 -24.50 14.03 -13.38
C LYS A 403 -24.71 14.32 -11.89
N ILE A 404 -23.83 13.82 -11.02
CA ILE A 404 -23.88 14.11 -9.59
C ILE A 404 -23.37 15.54 -9.35
N PRO A 405 -24.11 16.38 -8.61
CA PRO A 405 -23.69 17.76 -8.34
C PRO A 405 -22.46 17.81 -7.42
N HIS A 406 -21.87 19.00 -7.30
CA HIS A 406 -20.83 19.25 -6.29
C HIS A 406 -21.39 19.08 -4.86
N ALA A 407 -20.57 18.54 -3.97
CA ALA A 407 -20.87 18.24 -2.57
C ALA A 407 -22.24 17.58 -2.29
N PRO A 408 -22.53 16.42 -2.91
CA PRO A 408 -23.79 15.71 -2.68
C PRO A 408 -23.85 15.13 -1.26
N LYS A 409 -25.05 14.94 -0.71
CA LYS A 409 -25.27 13.96 0.35
C LYS A 409 -25.53 12.60 -0.30
N LEU A 410 -24.45 11.89 -0.62
CA LEU A 410 -24.50 10.67 -1.43
C LEU A 410 -24.65 9.42 -0.56
N GLY A 411 -25.80 8.75 -0.68
CA GLY A 411 -25.94 7.36 -0.31
C GLY A 411 -25.48 6.47 -1.47
N TYR A 412 -24.73 5.42 -1.21
CA TYR A 412 -24.38 4.48 -2.28
C TYR A 412 -24.66 3.04 -1.88
N LEU A 413 -25.14 2.23 -2.81
CA LEU A 413 -25.41 0.80 -2.58
C LEU A 413 -24.85 -0.02 -3.75
N VAL A 414 -23.89 -0.90 -3.48
CA VAL A 414 -23.23 -1.73 -4.49
C VAL A 414 -23.62 -3.19 -4.27
N PHE A 415 -24.64 -3.66 -5.00
CA PHE A 415 -25.09 -5.06 -4.92
C PHE A 415 -24.12 -5.98 -5.65
N ASP A 416 -23.79 -5.61 -6.88
CA ASP A 416 -22.90 -6.37 -7.75
C ASP A 416 -21.48 -5.81 -7.63
N ARG A 417 -20.78 -6.22 -6.56
CA ARG A 417 -19.45 -5.71 -6.20
C ARG A 417 -18.29 -6.39 -6.91
N GLN A 418 -18.49 -7.61 -7.40
CA GLN A 418 -17.42 -8.43 -7.97
C GLN A 418 -17.27 -8.15 -9.47
N HIS A 419 -16.03 -8.04 -9.91
CA HIS A 419 -15.70 -8.10 -11.33
C HIS A 419 -15.04 -9.45 -11.64
N PRO A 420 -15.43 -10.18 -12.70
CA PRO A 420 -14.94 -11.54 -12.96
C PRO A 420 -13.42 -11.67 -13.11
N ARG A 421 -12.72 -10.60 -13.50
CA ARG A 421 -11.26 -10.57 -13.67
C ARG A 421 -10.46 -10.22 -12.41
N PHE A 422 -11.11 -9.89 -11.30
CA PHE A 422 -10.44 -9.55 -10.04
C PHE A 422 -10.86 -10.53 -8.96
N THR A 423 -9.95 -10.84 -8.04
CA THR A 423 -10.28 -11.64 -6.84
C THR A 423 -10.82 -10.75 -5.73
N SER A 424 -10.36 -9.50 -5.66
CA SER A 424 -10.91 -8.48 -4.78
C SER A 424 -12.17 -7.82 -5.38
N PRO A 425 -13.07 -7.28 -4.55
CA PRO A 425 -14.32 -6.68 -5.01
C PRO A 425 -14.11 -5.27 -5.57
N ALA A 426 -13.68 -5.19 -6.83
CA ALA A 426 -13.26 -3.95 -7.50
C ALA A 426 -14.29 -2.79 -7.47
N PHE A 427 -15.59 -3.07 -7.36
CA PHE A 427 -16.63 -2.05 -7.38
C PHE A 427 -17.08 -1.55 -5.99
N ILE A 428 -16.74 -2.28 -4.91
CA ILE A 428 -17.40 -2.10 -3.60
C ILE A 428 -17.27 -0.68 -3.02
N HIS A 429 -16.12 -0.04 -3.22
CA HIS A 429 -15.84 1.32 -2.74
C HIS A 429 -15.70 2.34 -3.87
N LEU A 430 -15.91 1.94 -5.13
CA LEU A 430 -15.80 2.83 -6.29
C LEU A 430 -16.56 4.16 -6.11
N PRO A 431 -17.77 4.21 -5.51
CA PRO A 431 -18.47 5.46 -5.23
C PRO A 431 -17.73 6.49 -4.38
N ALA A 432 -16.71 6.10 -3.60
CA ALA A 432 -15.94 7.06 -2.81
C ALA A 432 -15.09 8.02 -3.68
N TRP A 433 -14.84 7.69 -4.95
CA TRP A 433 -14.26 8.64 -5.91
C TRP A 433 -15.14 9.88 -6.10
N VAL A 434 -16.47 9.75 -5.96
CA VAL A 434 -17.37 10.91 -6.04
C VAL A 434 -17.04 11.93 -4.94
N GLN A 435 -16.83 11.49 -3.71
CA GLN A 435 -16.41 12.39 -2.62
C GLN A 435 -15.00 12.91 -2.83
N ALA A 436 -14.10 12.10 -3.38
CA ALA A 436 -12.74 12.53 -3.69
C ALA A 436 -12.72 13.71 -4.68
N GLU A 437 -13.58 13.70 -5.70
CA GLU A 437 -13.60 14.71 -6.76
C GLU A 437 -14.54 15.87 -6.49
N LYS A 438 -15.67 15.62 -5.81
CA LYS A 438 -16.76 16.60 -5.65
C LYS A 438 -17.03 17.01 -4.21
N GLY A 439 -16.35 16.42 -3.23
CA GLY A 439 -16.63 16.65 -1.80
C GLY A 439 -17.97 16.08 -1.34
N GLY A 440 -18.55 16.68 -0.31
CA GLY A 440 -19.84 16.28 0.24
C GLY A 440 -19.74 15.07 1.17
N TRP A 441 -20.84 14.33 1.30
CA TRP A 441 -21.03 13.26 2.28
C TRP A 441 -21.16 11.90 1.59
N LEU A 442 -20.68 10.85 2.27
CA LEU A 442 -20.87 9.45 1.87
C LEU A 442 -21.65 8.68 2.94
N SER A 443 -22.45 7.71 2.51
CA SER A 443 -23.11 6.78 3.44
C SER A 443 -22.12 5.96 4.25
N PHE A 444 -20.99 5.56 3.67
CA PHE A 444 -19.95 4.83 4.37
C PHE A 444 -18.57 5.41 4.07
N HIS A 445 -17.73 5.45 5.10
CA HIS A 445 -16.33 5.86 5.03
C HIS A 445 -15.55 5.19 6.17
N PHE A 446 -14.31 4.76 5.91
CA PHE A 446 -13.42 4.19 6.94
C PHE A 446 -13.18 5.07 8.18
N VAL A 447 -13.42 6.38 8.08
CA VAL A 447 -13.38 7.32 9.21
C VAL A 447 -14.35 6.90 10.33
N GLY A 448 -15.44 6.19 10.01
CA GLY A 448 -16.38 5.66 11.00
C GLY A 448 -15.81 4.55 11.90
N TRP A 449 -14.63 4.00 11.61
CA TRP A 449 -13.97 3.02 12.47
C TRP A 449 -13.14 3.63 13.60
N ASP A 450 -13.04 4.96 13.67
CA ASP A 450 -12.32 5.69 14.73
C ASP A 450 -10.83 5.35 14.90
N VAL A 451 -10.24 4.63 13.94
CA VAL A 451 -8.81 4.27 13.92
C VAL A 451 -7.97 5.13 12.99
N TRP A 452 -8.59 6.07 12.28
CA TRP A 452 -7.97 6.94 11.30
C TRP A 452 -7.69 8.32 11.90
N PRO A 453 -6.68 9.04 11.41
CA PRO A 453 -6.34 10.36 11.95
C PRO A 453 -7.30 11.47 11.49
N ILE A 454 -8.32 11.11 10.72
CA ILE A 454 -9.48 11.95 10.39
C ILE A 454 -10.67 11.32 11.09
N ARG A 455 -11.45 12.12 11.80
CA ARG A 455 -12.65 11.68 12.51
C ARG A 455 -13.86 12.47 12.08
N TYR A 456 -15.02 11.83 12.09
CA TYR A 456 -16.26 12.58 12.14
C TYR A 456 -16.24 13.49 13.37
N ARG A 457 -16.78 14.69 13.23
CA ARG A 457 -17.09 15.52 14.39
C ARG A 457 -18.00 14.72 15.32
N LYS A 458 -17.98 15.01 16.63
CA LYS A 458 -18.82 14.25 17.57
C LYS A 458 -20.27 14.32 17.10
N TYR A 459 -20.90 13.15 17.00
CA TYR A 459 -22.33 13.03 16.77
C TYR A 459 -23.04 13.70 17.95
N GLN A 460 -23.44 14.95 17.78
CA GLN A 460 -24.56 15.47 18.54
C GLN A 460 -25.80 14.88 17.88
N ILE A 461 -26.64 14.18 18.65
CA ILE A 461 -27.90 13.65 18.15
C ILE A 461 -28.65 14.81 17.47
N GLY A 462 -28.96 14.67 16.18
CA GLY A 462 -29.59 15.71 15.37
C GLY A 462 -28.64 16.67 14.64
N SER A 463 -27.32 16.46 14.68
CA SER A 463 -26.38 17.26 13.88
C SER A 463 -26.60 16.98 12.38
N PRO A 464 -27.10 17.96 11.60
CA PRO A 464 -27.52 17.74 10.21
C PRO A 464 -26.35 17.56 9.23
N SER A 465 -25.11 17.63 9.73
CA SER A 465 -23.88 17.62 8.95
C SER A 465 -23.10 16.31 9.01
N ILE A 466 -23.57 15.27 9.72
CA ILE A 466 -22.86 13.97 9.80
C ILE A 466 -23.77 12.85 9.28
N PRO A 467 -23.28 11.95 8.40
CA PRO A 467 -24.07 10.82 7.93
C PRO A 467 -24.48 9.91 9.10
N PRO A 468 -25.70 9.34 9.10
CA PRO A 468 -26.06 8.35 10.10
C PRO A 468 -25.15 7.13 9.98
N PRO A 469 -24.82 6.44 11.09
CA PRO A 469 -23.98 5.25 11.03
C PRO A 469 -24.61 4.21 10.09
N THR A 470 -23.80 3.37 9.46
CA THR A 470 -24.32 2.26 8.64
C THR A 470 -24.38 0.97 9.46
N PRO A 471 -25.24 -0.01 9.08
CA PRO A 471 -25.20 -1.34 9.66
C PRO A 471 -23.81 -1.99 9.57
N LEU A 472 -23.51 -2.91 10.50
CA LEU A 472 -22.29 -3.70 10.45
C LEU A 472 -22.16 -4.41 9.09
N ARG A 473 -20.98 -4.31 8.47
CA ARG A 473 -20.68 -4.84 7.13
C ARG A 473 -21.61 -4.31 6.02
N PHE A 474 -22.11 -3.08 6.14
CA PHE A 474 -22.97 -2.43 5.13
C PHE A 474 -22.45 -2.56 3.70
N GLU A 475 -21.16 -2.32 3.48
CA GLU A 475 -20.50 -2.47 2.17
C GLU A 475 -20.62 -3.90 1.59
N TRP A 476 -20.75 -4.91 2.46
CA TRP A 476 -20.92 -6.33 2.08
C TRP A 476 -22.38 -6.78 2.02
N MET A 477 -23.28 -6.03 2.64
CA MET A 477 -24.69 -6.36 2.84
C MET A 477 -25.58 -5.12 2.60
N PRO A 478 -25.55 -4.53 1.39
CA PRO A 478 -26.30 -3.32 1.06
C PRO A 478 -27.82 -3.49 1.19
N GLU A 479 -28.32 -4.72 1.18
CA GLU A 479 -29.71 -5.07 1.47
C GLU A 479 -30.16 -4.64 2.88
N ARG A 480 -29.23 -4.53 3.84
CA ARG A 480 -29.53 -4.11 5.22
C ARG A 480 -29.74 -2.61 5.38
N PHE A 481 -29.47 -1.82 4.34
CA PHE A 481 -29.64 -0.38 4.39
C PHE A 481 -31.12 0.01 4.30
N ASP A 482 -31.58 0.76 5.29
CA ASP A 482 -32.95 1.24 5.36
C ASP A 482 -33.06 2.66 4.78
N LEU A 483 -33.77 2.75 3.64
CA LEU A 483 -34.05 4.00 2.94
C LEU A 483 -34.99 4.92 3.74
N ASN A 484 -35.88 4.37 4.57
CA ASN A 484 -36.91 5.12 5.28
C ASN A 484 -36.41 5.79 6.56
N THR A 485 -35.30 5.29 7.13
CA THR A 485 -34.67 5.87 8.33
C THR A 485 -33.35 6.54 7.97
N ARG A 486 -32.29 5.74 7.76
CA ARG A 486 -30.92 6.23 7.50
C ARG A 486 -30.83 6.90 6.13
N GLY A 487 -31.61 6.44 5.15
CA GLY A 487 -31.67 7.02 3.81
C GLY A 487 -32.14 8.48 3.76
N LYS A 488 -32.92 8.95 4.74
CA LYS A 488 -33.46 10.33 4.75
C LYS A 488 -32.39 11.42 4.79
N PHE A 489 -31.19 11.11 5.28
CA PHE A 489 -30.07 12.04 5.27
C PHE A 489 -29.58 12.36 3.85
N PHE A 490 -29.70 11.40 2.93
CA PHE A 490 -29.12 11.48 1.59
C PHE A 490 -30.12 12.05 0.58
N ASN A 491 -29.62 12.97 -0.25
CA ASN A 491 -30.38 13.58 -1.35
C ASN A 491 -30.05 12.95 -2.71
N TRP A 492 -28.96 12.18 -2.80
CA TRP A 492 -28.58 11.42 -3.98
C TRP A 492 -28.29 9.98 -3.60
N PHE A 493 -28.68 9.05 -4.47
CA PHE A 493 -28.34 7.64 -4.35
C PHE A 493 -27.69 7.12 -5.61
N LEU A 494 -26.47 6.59 -5.46
CA LEU A 494 -25.78 5.86 -6.52
C LEU A 494 -25.87 4.35 -6.24
N VAL A 495 -26.59 3.64 -7.08
CA VAL A 495 -26.85 2.22 -6.91
C VAL A 495 -26.20 1.44 -8.05
N ARG A 496 -25.34 0.47 -7.73
CA ARG A 496 -24.82 -0.47 -8.72
C ARG A 496 -25.58 -1.79 -8.62
N LYS A 497 -26.33 -2.12 -9.66
CA LYS A 497 -27.09 -3.37 -9.76
C LYS A 497 -27.24 -3.83 -11.21
N VAL A 498 -26.84 -5.07 -11.49
CA VAL A 498 -26.99 -5.74 -12.78
C VAL A 498 -28.39 -6.37 -12.86
N GLY A 499 -29.01 -6.32 -14.04
CA GLY A 499 -30.29 -7.00 -14.29
C GLY A 499 -31.55 -6.22 -13.87
N GLY A 500 -31.43 -4.98 -13.40
CA GLY A 500 -32.57 -4.07 -13.20
C GLY A 500 -32.46 -3.18 -11.95
N PRO A 501 -33.36 -2.19 -11.81
CA PRO A 501 -33.36 -1.31 -10.65
C PRO A 501 -33.72 -2.10 -9.38
N ASP A 502 -33.23 -1.65 -8.23
CA ASP A 502 -33.64 -2.26 -6.97
C ASP A 502 -35.08 -1.85 -6.62
N PRO A 503 -36.02 -2.80 -6.40
CA PRO A 503 -37.43 -2.47 -6.16
C PRO A 503 -37.67 -1.57 -4.95
N ARG A 504 -36.73 -1.51 -3.99
CA ARG A 504 -36.87 -0.60 -2.85
C ARG A 504 -36.86 0.86 -3.28
N PHE A 505 -36.14 1.22 -4.34
CA PHE A 505 -36.12 2.59 -4.85
C PHE A 505 -37.41 2.94 -5.59
N ALA A 506 -37.98 2.00 -6.35
CA ALA A 506 -39.27 2.19 -7.01
C ALA A 506 -40.43 2.38 -6.02
N LYS A 507 -40.31 1.86 -4.79
CA LYS A 507 -41.29 2.03 -3.71
C LYS A 507 -41.16 3.35 -2.94
N GLN A 508 -40.14 4.17 -3.22
CA GLN A 508 -39.94 5.45 -2.56
C GLN A 508 -40.58 6.57 -3.38
N PRO A 509 -41.70 7.16 -2.94
CA PRO A 509 -42.40 8.19 -3.72
C PRO A 509 -41.59 9.49 -3.85
N ASP A 510 -40.61 9.70 -2.99
CA ASP A 510 -39.76 10.88 -2.96
C ASP A 510 -38.39 10.68 -3.64
N LEU A 511 -38.10 9.49 -4.19
CA LEU A 511 -36.90 9.24 -4.98
C LEU A 511 -37.26 9.14 -6.47
N ARG A 512 -36.67 10.03 -7.27
CA ARG A 512 -36.80 10.02 -8.72
C ARG A 512 -35.54 9.45 -9.35
N LEU A 513 -35.70 8.53 -10.30
CA LEU A 513 -34.60 8.11 -11.18
C LEU A 513 -34.19 9.31 -12.05
N VAL A 514 -32.95 9.77 -11.90
CA VAL A 514 -32.36 10.85 -12.68
C VAL A 514 -31.65 10.30 -13.90
N ASP A 515 -30.93 9.19 -13.72
CA ASP A 515 -30.16 8.59 -14.79
C ASP A 515 -29.91 7.09 -14.58
N HIS A 516 -29.66 6.40 -15.68
CA HIS A 516 -29.21 5.01 -15.68
C HIS A 516 -28.25 4.79 -16.84
N THR A 517 -27.04 4.36 -16.52
CA THR A 517 -26.02 3.99 -17.51
C THR A 517 -25.38 2.68 -17.08
N GLY A 518 -25.39 1.68 -17.97
CA GLY A 518 -24.78 0.37 -17.72
C GLY A 518 -25.35 -0.33 -16.48
N ALA A 519 -24.53 -0.52 -15.45
CA ALA A 519 -24.96 -1.13 -14.19
C ALA A 519 -25.29 -0.11 -13.07
N PHE A 520 -25.18 1.19 -13.36
CA PHE A 520 -25.34 2.27 -12.38
C PHE A 520 -26.66 3.00 -12.55
N TRP A 521 -27.37 3.15 -11.44
CA TRP A 521 -28.66 3.82 -11.32
C TRP A 521 -28.49 5.01 -10.38
N LEU A 522 -28.84 6.21 -10.84
CA LEU A 522 -28.76 7.44 -10.08
C LEU A 522 -30.15 7.93 -9.72
N TYR A 523 -30.42 8.01 -8.42
CA TYR A 523 -31.67 8.56 -7.90
C TYR A 523 -31.41 9.87 -7.17
N GLN A 524 -32.34 10.79 -7.27
CA GLN A 524 -32.36 12.03 -6.51
C GLN A 524 -33.61 12.07 -5.64
N ARG A 525 -33.43 12.47 -4.38
CA ARG A 525 -34.56 12.78 -3.51
C ARG A 525 -35.15 14.12 -3.90
N VAL A 526 -36.41 14.10 -4.32
CA VAL A 526 -37.19 15.29 -4.62
C VAL A 526 -37.91 15.68 -3.32
N PRO A 527 -37.83 16.95 -2.89
CA PRO A 527 -38.63 17.41 -1.76
C PRO A 527 -40.11 17.10 -2.02
N PRO A 528 -40.90 16.76 -0.98
CA PRO A 528 -42.35 16.70 -1.16
C PRO A 528 -42.85 18.05 -1.72
N PRO A 529 -43.91 18.05 -2.56
CA PRO A 529 -44.51 19.29 -3.03
C PRO A 529 -44.77 20.18 -1.82
N ARG A 530 -44.31 21.44 -1.84
CA ARG A 530 -44.68 22.40 -0.80
C ARG A 530 -46.20 22.44 -0.74
N ASP A 531 -46.77 22.11 0.40
CA ASP A 531 -48.19 22.37 0.63
C ASP A 531 -48.37 23.89 0.55
N PRO A 532 -49.14 24.43 -0.42
CA PRO A 532 -49.39 25.86 -0.52
C PRO A 532 -50.12 26.42 0.72
N ARG A 533 -50.54 25.57 1.66
CA ARG A 533 -51.17 25.93 2.93
C ARG A 533 -50.26 25.81 4.16
N ALA A 534 -49.02 25.36 4.00
CA ALA A 534 -48.04 25.37 5.08
C ALA A 534 -47.44 26.79 5.21
N PRO A 535 -47.47 27.42 6.40
CA PRO A 535 -47.04 28.80 6.60
C PRO A 535 -45.56 29.07 6.30
#